data_AF-A0A9W6W2H9-F1
#
_entry.id   AF-A0A9W6W2H9-F1
#
_cell.length_a   1.000
_cell.length_b   1.000
_cell.length_c   1.000
_cell.angle_alpha   90.00
_cell.angle_beta   90.00
_cell.angle_gamma   90.00
#
_symmetry.space_group_name_H-M   'P 1'
#
loop_
_entity.id
_entity.type
_entity.pdbx_description
1 polymer ?
#
loop_
_entity_poly.entity_id
_entity_poly.type
_entity_poly.pdbx_seq_one_letter_code
_entity_poly.pdbx_strand_id
1 'polypeptide(L)'
;MGPSKCVGTAAAQGQTKAVVAVRNGKVFGQTVDEATTPPTPTPLTDFTSAFGAVTVDCASVAIQGNANVFVTVRTNTDQLLEVGCTLNNFPTSCGGTVVNLGVIPMLRSAETAPRISPARGTGAV
;
A
#
# COMPACT_ATOMS: atom_id res chain seq x y z
N MET A 1 -12.98 5.14 -11.92
CA MET A 1 -12.25 3.93 -11.47
C MET A 1 -11.96 4.12 -9.99
N GLY A 2 -12.60 3.34 -9.11
CA GLY A 2 -12.40 3.48 -7.65
C GLY A 2 -11.02 2.96 -7.22
N PRO A 3 -10.46 3.41 -6.09
CA PRO A 3 -9.16 2.95 -5.63
C PRO A 3 -9.20 1.43 -5.45
N SER A 4 -8.39 0.73 -6.24
CA SER A 4 -8.09 -0.68 -6.05
C SER A 4 -7.74 -0.86 -4.58
N LYS A 5 -8.48 -1.70 -3.85
CA LYS A 5 -8.16 -2.02 -2.45
C LYS A 5 -6.73 -2.52 -2.41
N CYS A 6 -5.79 -1.66 -2.04
CA CYS A 6 -4.39 -1.98 -1.98
C CYS A 6 -4.19 -2.86 -0.75
N VAL A 7 -4.06 -4.16 -0.99
CA VAL A 7 -3.63 -5.13 0.02
C VAL A 7 -2.14 -5.35 -0.18
N GLY A 8 -1.36 -5.10 0.86
CA GLY A 8 0.07 -5.38 0.89
C GLY A 8 0.34 -6.56 1.80
N THR A 9 1.30 -7.41 1.42
CA THR A 9 1.74 -8.54 2.24
C THR A 9 3.26 -8.63 2.26
N ALA A 10 3.85 -8.86 3.42
CA ALA A 10 5.28 -9.13 3.58
C ALA A 10 5.49 -10.33 4.51
N ALA A 11 6.49 -11.15 4.22
CA ALA A 11 6.85 -12.32 5.02
C ALA A 11 8.17 -12.08 5.75
N ALA A 12 8.26 -12.50 7.02
CA ALA A 12 9.53 -12.53 7.76
C ALA A 12 10.30 -13.82 7.47
N GLN A 13 11.57 -13.90 7.91
CA GLN A 13 12.25 -15.19 8.01
C GLN A 13 11.62 -16.00 9.16
N GLY A 14 10.75 -16.93 8.80
CA GLY A 14 9.85 -17.59 9.74
C GLY A 14 8.42 -17.37 9.26
N GLN A 15 7.58 -18.39 9.41
CA GLN A 15 6.31 -18.53 8.67
C GLN A 15 5.25 -17.45 8.96
N THR A 16 5.58 -16.38 9.68
CA THR A 16 4.70 -15.26 9.98
C THR A 16 4.74 -14.20 8.88
N LYS A 17 3.56 -13.88 8.33
CA LYS A 17 3.34 -12.78 7.38
C LYS A 17 2.65 -11.61 8.04
N ALA A 18 3.02 -10.38 7.68
CA ALA A 18 2.25 -9.17 7.95
C ALA A 18 1.40 -8.83 6.72
N VAL A 19 0.14 -8.50 6.95
CA VAL A 19 -0.83 -8.13 5.92
C VAL A 19 -1.43 -6.78 6.28
N VAL A 20 -1.47 -5.87 5.31
CA VAL A 20 -2.17 -4.59 5.41
C VAL A 20 -3.24 -4.48 4.35
N ALA A 21 -4.35 -3.84 4.70
CA ALA A 21 -5.44 -3.56 3.77
C ALA A 21 -6.05 -2.19 4.04
N VAL A 22 -6.47 -1.51 2.98
CA VAL A 22 -7.21 -0.25 3.09
C VAL A 22 -8.70 -0.49 2.88
N ARG A 23 -9.54 0.03 3.78
CA ARG A 23 -11.01 -0.01 3.68
C ARG A 23 -11.59 1.31 4.16
N ASN A 24 -12.42 1.96 3.34
CA ASN A 24 -13.09 3.23 3.66
C ASN A 24 -12.12 4.31 4.17
N GLY A 25 -10.96 4.47 3.50
CA GLY A 25 -9.96 5.48 3.88
C GLY A 25 -9.09 5.11 5.10
N LYS A 26 -9.32 3.94 5.71
CA LYS A 26 -8.65 3.46 6.92
C LYS A 26 -7.71 2.30 6.62
N VAL A 27 -6.66 2.18 7.43
CA VAL A 27 -5.62 1.16 7.33
C VAL A 27 -5.85 0.09 8.38
N PHE A 28 -5.92 -1.14 7.92
CA PHE A 28 -6.10 -2.32 8.76
C PHE A 28 -4.91 -3.25 8.62
N GLY A 29 -4.51 -3.88 9.71
CA GLY A 29 -3.37 -4.78 9.77
C GLY A 29 -3.73 -6.09 10.45
N GLN A 30 -3.06 -7.16 10.05
CA GLN A 30 -3.06 -8.45 10.74
C GLN A 30 -1.75 -9.18 10.48
N THR A 31 -1.44 -10.13 11.33
CA THR A 31 -0.42 -11.16 11.07
C THR A 31 -1.09 -12.47 10.66
N VAL A 32 -0.37 -13.29 9.91
CA VAL A 32 -0.82 -14.63 9.50
C VAL A 32 0.32 -15.60 9.80
N ASP A 33 0.08 -16.60 10.64
CA ASP A 33 1.03 -17.67 10.90
C ASP A 33 0.82 -18.84 9.94
N GLU A 34 1.72 -18.99 8.97
CA GLU A 34 1.70 -20.07 7.98
C GLU A 34 2.32 -21.38 8.49
N ALA A 35 2.89 -21.42 9.70
CA ALA A 35 3.32 -22.67 10.31
C ALA A 35 2.14 -23.56 10.69
N THR A 36 0.93 -23.00 10.75
CA THR A 36 -0.32 -23.70 11.07
C THR A 36 -1.07 -24.10 9.80
N THR A 37 -1.82 -25.21 9.84
CA THR A 37 -2.67 -25.67 8.73
C THR A 37 -4.11 -25.88 9.21
N PRO A 38 -5.08 -25.05 8.78
CA PRO A 38 -4.92 -23.88 7.91
C PRO A 38 -4.13 -22.74 8.60
N PRO A 39 -3.55 -21.79 7.83
CA PRO A 39 -2.88 -20.63 8.39
C PRO A 39 -3.81 -19.86 9.35
N THR A 40 -3.26 -19.40 10.47
CA THR A 40 -4.04 -18.74 11.53
C THR A 40 -3.82 -17.23 11.45
N PRO A 41 -4.81 -16.43 10.99
CA PRO A 41 -4.73 -14.97 11.00
C PRO A 41 -5.05 -14.42 12.40
N THR A 42 -4.38 -13.34 12.79
CA THR A 42 -4.83 -12.51 13.92
C THR A 42 -6.01 -11.62 13.50
N PRO A 43 -6.80 -11.11 14.47
CA PRO A 43 -7.90 -10.20 14.17
C PRO A 43 -7.44 -8.97 13.40
N LEU A 44 -8.18 -8.67 12.33
CA LEU A 44 -7.94 -7.47 11.53
C LEU A 44 -8.19 -6.21 12.39
N THR A 45 -7.14 -5.41 12.59
CA THR A 45 -7.15 -4.28 13.54
C THR A 45 -6.95 -2.96 12.79
N ASP A 46 -7.79 -1.96 13.06
CA ASP A 46 -7.62 -0.57 12.57
C ASP A 46 -6.48 0.09 13.33
N PHE A 47 -5.46 0.57 12.61
CA PHE A 47 -4.34 1.31 13.17
C PHE A 47 -4.11 2.63 12.43
N THR A 48 -5.14 3.15 11.76
CA THR A 48 -5.07 4.39 10.97
C THR A 48 -4.52 5.57 11.79
N SER A 49 -4.80 5.61 13.10
CA SER A 49 -4.30 6.63 14.02
C SER A 49 -2.77 6.71 14.08
N ALA A 50 -2.05 5.64 13.72
CA ALA A 50 -0.59 5.65 13.62
C ALA A 50 -0.07 6.65 12.57
N PHE A 51 -0.89 6.99 11.57
CA PHE A 51 -0.57 7.96 10.52
C PHE A 51 -1.18 9.36 10.78
N GLY A 52 -1.83 9.56 11.93
CA GLY A 52 -2.57 10.78 12.24
C GLY A 52 -3.93 10.86 11.53
N ALA A 53 -4.47 12.07 11.43
CA ALA A 53 -5.76 12.33 10.78
C ALA A 53 -5.61 12.41 9.25
N VAL A 54 -5.49 11.25 8.59
CA VAL A 54 -5.33 11.14 7.14
C VAL A 54 -6.38 10.22 6.52
N THR A 55 -6.68 10.43 5.23
CA THR A 55 -7.45 9.48 4.43
C THR A 55 -6.48 8.73 3.52
N VAL A 56 -6.47 7.40 3.62
CA VAL A 56 -5.55 6.54 2.88
C VAL A 56 -6.23 5.92 1.68
N ASP A 57 -5.58 6.02 0.52
CA ASP A 57 -6.01 5.34 -0.72
C ASP A 57 -5.37 3.97 -0.84
N CYS A 58 -4.08 3.85 -0.49
CA CYS A 58 -3.33 2.61 -0.61
C CYS A 58 -2.34 2.40 0.54
N ALA A 59 -2.08 1.13 0.87
CA ALA A 59 -1.08 0.74 1.85
C ALA A 59 -0.24 -0.43 1.32
N SER A 60 1.04 -0.43 1.67
CA SER A 60 1.99 -1.52 1.47
C SER A 60 2.70 -1.81 2.77
N VAL A 61 3.16 -3.05 2.93
CA VAL A 61 3.96 -3.47 4.08
C VAL A 61 5.23 -4.14 3.59
N ALA A 62 6.33 -3.86 4.28
CA ALA A 62 7.62 -4.48 4.08
C ALA A 62 8.14 -4.99 5.43
N ILE A 63 8.95 -6.04 5.40
CA ILE A 63 9.65 -6.55 6.58
C ILE A 63 11.15 -6.42 6.33
N GLN A 64 11.85 -5.76 7.23
CA GLN A 64 13.30 -5.62 7.19
C GLN A 64 13.92 -6.44 8.33
N GLY A 65 14.73 -7.43 7.97
CA GLY A 65 15.22 -8.43 8.92
C GLY A 65 14.08 -9.32 9.43
N ASN A 66 14.16 -9.75 10.70
CA ASN A 66 13.25 -10.77 11.22
C ASN A 66 12.11 -10.21 12.10
N ALA A 67 12.12 -8.90 12.38
CA ALA A 67 11.18 -8.32 13.34
C ALA A 67 10.67 -6.91 12.99
N ASN A 68 11.36 -6.16 12.12
CA ASN A 68 10.97 -4.79 11.82
C ASN A 68 9.98 -4.78 10.64
N VAL A 69 8.81 -4.22 10.87
CA VAL A 69 7.75 -4.06 9.88
C VAL A 69 7.68 -2.58 9.52
N PHE A 70 7.61 -2.26 8.24
CA PHE A 70 7.40 -0.92 7.75
C PHE A 70 6.10 -0.90 6.97
N VAL A 71 5.17 -0.03 7.36
CA VAL A 71 3.93 0.19 6.63
C VAL A 71 4.02 1.55 5.95
N THR A 72 3.96 1.53 4.62
CA THR A 72 3.91 2.74 3.80
C THR A 72 2.49 2.92 3.30
N VAL A 73 1.95 4.13 3.42
CA VAL A 73 0.62 4.49 2.94
C VAL A 73 0.72 5.62 1.93
N ARG A 74 -0.18 5.59 0.94
CA ARG A 74 -0.45 6.72 0.06
C ARG A 74 -1.78 7.35 0.46
N THR A 75 -1.75 8.62 0.82
CA THR A 75 -2.96 9.39 1.14
C THR A 75 -3.74 9.77 -0.12
N ASN A 76 -4.95 10.29 0.06
CA ASN A 76 -5.75 10.90 -1.00
C ASN A 76 -5.16 12.20 -1.59
N THR A 77 -4.07 12.71 -0.99
CA THR A 77 -3.31 13.87 -1.47
C THR A 77 -1.98 13.45 -2.12
N ASP A 78 -1.84 12.17 -2.46
CA ASP A 78 -0.64 11.56 -3.06
C ASP A 78 0.62 11.64 -2.18
N GLN A 79 0.46 11.92 -0.88
CA GLN A 79 1.56 11.89 0.08
C GLN A 79 1.88 10.44 0.47
N LEU A 80 3.17 10.11 0.49
CA LEU A 80 3.67 8.88 1.05
C LEU A 80 4.09 9.08 2.51
N LEU A 81 3.46 8.31 3.39
CA LEU A 81 3.78 8.28 4.81
C LEU A 81 4.23 6.87 5.19
N GLU A 82 5.25 6.76 6.02
CA GLU A 82 5.73 5.48 6.53
C GLU A 82 5.75 5.47 8.04
N VAL A 83 5.36 4.34 8.62
CA VAL A 83 5.46 4.08 10.05
C VAL A 83 6.17 2.75 10.29
N GLY A 84 7.04 2.73 11.28
CA GLY A 84 7.67 1.51 11.77
C GLY A 84 6.78 0.78 12.78
N CYS A 85 6.83 -0.54 12.73
CA CYS A 85 6.18 -1.44 13.67
C CYS A 85 7.08 -2.65 13.98
N THR A 86 6.68 -3.46 14.94
CA THR A 86 7.33 -4.74 15.26
C THR A 86 6.40 -5.90 14.94
N LEU A 87 6.94 -6.95 14.32
CA LEU A 87 6.16 -8.11 13.85
C LEU A 87 5.40 -8.83 14.97
N ASN A 88 6.05 -9.01 16.13
CA ASN A 88 5.46 -9.73 17.27
C ASN A 88 4.20 -9.07 17.84
N ASN A 89 4.05 -7.76 17.63
CA ASN A 89 2.93 -6.96 18.13
C ASN A 89 2.23 -6.21 16.98
N PHE A 90 2.32 -6.69 15.75
CA PHE A 90 1.71 -6.02 14.60
C PHE A 90 0.18 -6.24 14.58
N PRO A 91 -0.66 -5.23 14.29
CA PRO A 91 -0.31 -3.83 13.99
C PRO A 91 -0.34 -2.88 15.20
N THR A 92 -0.56 -3.36 16.43
CA THR A 92 -0.69 -2.49 17.61
C THR A 92 0.63 -1.80 18.00
N SER A 93 1.76 -2.33 17.57
CA SER A 93 3.08 -1.71 17.68
C SER A 93 3.35 -0.61 16.66
N CYS A 94 2.47 -0.44 15.66
CA CYS A 94 2.61 0.62 14.68
C CYS A 94 2.33 1.98 15.34
N GLY A 95 3.34 2.84 15.38
CA GLY A 95 3.23 4.16 15.97
C GLY A 95 4.58 4.82 16.16
N GLY A 96 4.57 6.03 16.68
CA GLY A 96 5.76 6.85 16.87
C GLY A 96 5.93 7.89 15.75
N THR A 97 7.16 8.04 15.26
CA THR A 97 7.47 9.05 14.24
C THR A 97 7.01 8.57 12.87
N VAL A 98 6.00 9.24 12.31
CA VAL A 98 5.61 9.08 10.91
C VAL A 98 6.64 9.79 10.04
N VAL A 99 7.24 9.06 9.10
CA VAL A 99 8.18 9.62 8.13
C VAL A 99 7.40 10.02 6.88
N ASN A 100 7.51 11.28 6.48
CA ASN A 100 7.00 11.74 5.19
C ASN A 100 8.06 11.45 4.11
N LEU A 101 7.76 10.51 3.22
CA LEU A 101 8.66 10.10 2.13
C LEU A 101 8.51 10.99 0.88
N GLY A 102 7.61 11.97 0.93
CA GLY A 102 7.35 12.93 -0.15
C GLY A 102 6.01 12.70 -0.83
N VAL A 103 5.81 13.38 -1.96
CA VAL A 103 4.64 13.26 -2.83
C VAL A 103 5.06 12.53 -4.09
N ILE A 104 4.40 11.44 -4.44
CA ILE A 104 4.58 10.84 -5.77
C ILE A 104 3.56 11.48 -6.68
N PRO A 105 3.96 12.35 -7.64
CA PRO A 105 3.02 12.84 -8.63
C PRO A 105 2.48 11.63 -9.41
N MET A 106 1.15 11.52 -9.49
CA MET A 106 0.52 10.62 -10.44
C MET A 106 1.12 10.95 -11.82
N LEU A 107 1.95 10.05 -12.36
CA LEU A 107 2.24 10.02 -13.79
C LEU A 107 0.87 9.76 -14.43
N ARG A 108 0.15 10.82 -14.77
CA ARG A 108 -1.05 10.72 -15.59
C ARG A 108 -0.61 9.89 -16.78
N SER A 109 -1.22 8.71 -16.95
CA SER A 109 -0.98 7.89 -18.13
C SER A 109 -1.03 8.83 -19.32
N ALA A 110 0.07 8.88 -20.08
CA ALA A 110 0.18 9.76 -21.23
C ALA A 110 -1.09 9.57 -22.05
N GLU A 111 -1.87 10.66 -22.11
CA GLU A 111 -3.07 10.76 -22.89
C GLU A 111 -2.73 10.24 -24.28
N THR A 112 -3.56 9.31 -24.76
CA THR A 112 -3.43 8.68 -26.08
C THR A 112 -2.99 9.71 -27.10
N ALA A 113 -1.79 9.53 -27.68
CA ALA A 113 -1.33 10.38 -28.76
C ALA A 113 -2.44 10.46 -29.82
N PRO A 114 -2.88 11.65 -30.26
CA PRO A 114 -3.84 11.74 -31.35
C PRO A 114 -3.22 11.02 -32.55
N ARG A 115 -3.89 9.97 -33.04
CA ARG A 115 -3.53 9.37 -34.33
C ARG A 115 -3.63 10.47 -35.37
N ILE A 116 -2.50 11.03 -35.77
CA ILE A 116 -2.41 11.80 -37.01
C ILE A 116 -2.77 10.82 -38.11
N SER A 117 -4.00 10.92 -38.63
CA SER A 117 -4.37 10.28 -39.88
C SER A 117 -3.79 11.16 -41.00
N PRO A 118 -2.78 10.71 -41.77
CA PRO A 118 -2.43 11.44 -42.97
C PRO A 118 -3.59 11.32 -43.97
N ALA A 119 -4.11 12.49 -44.33
CA ALA A 119 -5.14 12.65 -45.34
C ALA A 119 -4.64 12.17 -46.72
N ARG A 120 -5.48 11.35 -47.35
CA ARG A 120 -5.75 11.23 -48.80
C ARG A 120 -4.80 12.00 -49.72
N GLY A 121 -3.83 11.30 -50.30
CA GLY A 121 -3.07 11.75 -51.47
C GLY A 121 -3.82 11.40 -52.76
N THR A 122 -4.29 12.43 -53.46
CA THR A 122 -4.67 12.40 -54.88
C THR A 122 -3.47 12.08 -55.76
N GLY A 123 -3.65 11.22 -56.77
CA GLY A 123 -2.65 10.95 -57.80
C GLY A 123 -3.22 10.08 -58.91
N ALA A 124 -3.88 10.71 -59.87
CA ALA A 124 -4.21 10.12 -61.17
C ALA A 124 -2.96 10.16 -62.05
N VAL A 125 -2.62 9.00 -62.64
CA VAL A 125 -1.96 8.88 -63.95
C VAL A 125 -2.53 7.63 -64.62
#